data_AF-A0A5C7FIA4-F1
#
_entry.id   AF-A0A5C7FIA4-F1
#
_cell.length_a   1.000
_cell.length_b   1.000
_cell.length_c   1.000
_cell.angle_alpha   90.00
_cell.angle_beta   90.00
_cell.angle_gamma   90.00
#
_symmetry.space_group_name_H-M   'P 1'
#
loop_
_entity.id
_entity.type
_entity.pdbx_description
1 polymer ?
#
loop_
_entity_poly.entity_id
_entity_poly.type
_entity_poly.pdbx_seq_one_letter_code
_entity_poly.pdbx_strand_id
1 'polypeptide(L)'
;MSIWDNLFGRASGYDPDSGPDYSFGRYTDAFKTPENYAAWDKALSAFERGQYLESIEAFMAYLYDPTEDNVKWQPEEGKLYFEFYQGSKRVTGFADVEQLRATARIARLDANNADLLHRLTTMNYEMKYSRFAIDEDDCLTIVFDSPINDASPHKLYHALKEMALRADKQDDLLLDEFRDFLSPVEITHLRELSTEEKELKLGFLRDRIQGVIDYLATGKLNPEDQPGAVAYLLLDLVYKLDYLLIPEGYSMEALERMHRMYFAREDEQPVTYKNVRLLSELQHLLRRAPESFSEELYAGKSTFGITLPANHDRLSALIDNELPNMDWYQDNGLPEVAQAIPGYIVGYALFNYAVPPPDKDLLQLYYRVREDEYFRKLGYKQQFLDRDGRPARRAIRAAVNDLAERHHDSYPRLRPAVSQLNFDNLTDFGRSFLSMVRELDLSKP
;
A
#
# COMPACT_ATOMS: atom_id res chain seq x y z
N MET A 1 -36.16 -11.04 22.21
CA MET A 1 -35.47 -9.76 22.50
C MET A 1 -35.90 -9.30 23.87
N SER A 2 -34.95 -9.20 24.80
CA SER A 2 -35.21 -9.08 26.24
C SER A 2 -35.16 -7.61 26.65
N ILE A 3 -36.06 -7.18 27.54
CA ILE A 3 -36.13 -5.81 28.10
C ILE A 3 -34.80 -5.38 28.76
N TRP A 4 -33.96 -6.35 29.13
CA TRP A 4 -32.62 -6.14 29.67
C TRP A 4 -31.60 -5.60 28.66
N ASP A 5 -31.79 -5.82 27.35
CA ASP A 5 -30.89 -5.33 26.29
C ASP A 5 -30.99 -3.80 26.10
N ASN A 6 -32.12 -3.19 26.47
CA ASN A 6 -32.36 -1.75 26.36
C ASN A 6 -31.91 -0.94 27.58
N LEU A 7 -31.70 -1.59 28.74
CA LEU A 7 -31.33 -0.91 30.00
C LEU A 7 -29.82 -0.89 30.26
N PHE A 8 -29.09 -1.85 29.70
CA PHE A 8 -27.63 -1.83 29.63
C PHE A 8 -27.25 -1.71 28.17
N GLY A 9 -27.33 -0.49 27.64
CA GLY A 9 -26.86 -0.20 26.29
C GLY A 9 -25.47 -0.81 26.09
N ARG A 10 -25.39 -1.88 25.30
CA ARG A 10 -24.14 -2.20 24.59
C ARG A 10 -23.72 -0.86 24.01
N ALA A 11 -22.53 -0.38 24.38
CA ALA A 11 -21.89 0.63 23.54
C ALA A 11 -22.00 0.09 22.12
N SER A 12 -22.42 0.93 21.17
CA SER A 12 -22.34 0.60 19.76
C SER A 12 -21.01 -0.11 19.55
N GLY A 13 -21.06 -1.39 19.16
CA GLY A 13 -19.85 -2.18 18.94
C GLY A 13 -18.93 -1.42 17.99
N TYR A 14 -17.62 -1.66 18.08
CA TYR A 14 -16.74 -1.13 17.07
C TYR A 14 -17.06 -1.89 15.78
N ASP A 15 -17.73 -1.21 14.86
CA ASP A 15 -17.94 -1.69 13.51
C ASP A 15 -16.99 -0.89 12.62
N PRO A 16 -15.82 -1.44 12.25
CA PRO A 16 -14.89 -0.74 11.36
C PRO A 16 -15.46 -0.57 9.96
N ASP A 17 -16.54 -1.29 9.60
CA ASP A 17 -17.20 -1.21 8.30
C ASP A 17 -18.38 -0.22 8.33
N SER A 18 -18.76 0.29 9.52
CA SER A 18 -19.70 1.40 9.68
C SER A 18 -19.10 2.79 9.37
N GLY A 19 -17.83 2.78 8.96
CA GLY A 19 -17.06 3.93 8.53
C GLY A 19 -17.18 4.20 7.02
N PRO A 20 -16.60 5.30 6.55
CA PRO A 20 -16.49 5.62 5.12
C PRO A 20 -15.59 4.60 4.41
N ASP A 21 -15.89 4.33 3.13
CA ASP A 21 -15.21 3.35 2.28
C ASP A 21 -13.84 3.88 1.78
N TYR A 22 -12.84 3.83 2.66
CA TYR A 22 -11.44 4.09 2.33
C TYR A 22 -10.62 2.81 2.42
N SER A 23 -9.93 2.48 1.32
CA SER A 23 -8.79 1.57 1.37
C SER A 23 -7.55 2.36 1.79
N PHE A 24 -6.70 1.79 2.64
CA PHE A 24 -5.42 2.36 3.07
C PHE A 24 -4.26 1.42 2.75
N GLY A 25 -3.10 2.03 2.49
CA GLY A 25 -1.89 1.32 2.12
C GLY A 25 -1.94 0.69 0.73
N ARG A 26 -0.88 -0.06 0.44
CA ARG A 26 -0.65 -0.71 -0.84
C ARG A 26 -1.50 -1.97 -0.97
N TYR A 27 -1.99 -2.24 -2.18
CA TYR A 27 -2.67 -3.49 -2.50
C TYR A 27 -1.74 -4.70 -2.31
N THR A 28 -2.31 -5.83 -1.90
CA THR A 28 -1.60 -7.11 -1.81
C THR A 28 -2.44 -8.26 -2.32
N ASP A 29 -1.86 -9.07 -3.19
CA ASP A 29 -2.42 -10.34 -3.67
C ASP A 29 -1.86 -11.56 -2.92
N ALA A 30 -1.13 -11.34 -1.83
CA ALA A 30 -0.42 -12.40 -1.09
C ALA A 30 -1.36 -13.36 -0.33
N PHE A 31 -2.56 -12.88 0.04
CA PHE A 31 -3.53 -13.64 0.83
C PHE A 31 -4.75 -13.96 -0.03
N LYS A 32 -4.66 -15.05 -0.79
CA LYS A 32 -5.73 -15.55 -1.66
C LYS A 32 -6.78 -16.34 -0.86
N THR A 33 -8.03 -16.30 -1.31
CA THR A 33 -9.11 -17.08 -0.70
C THR A 33 -9.00 -18.56 -1.08
N PRO A 34 -9.69 -19.48 -0.37
CA PRO A 34 -9.78 -20.88 -0.78
C PRO A 34 -10.29 -21.04 -2.23
N GLU A 35 -11.23 -20.20 -2.66
CA GLU A 35 -11.77 -20.20 -4.02
C GLU A 35 -10.72 -19.81 -5.06
N ASN A 36 -9.90 -18.81 -4.76
CA ASN A 36 -8.78 -18.45 -5.64
C ASN A 36 -7.81 -19.64 -5.77
N TYR A 37 -7.41 -20.29 -4.68
CA TYR A 37 -6.51 -21.45 -4.75
C TYR A 37 -7.13 -22.62 -5.54
N ALA A 38 -8.43 -22.88 -5.38
CA ALA A 38 -9.13 -23.88 -6.19
C ALA A 38 -9.13 -23.51 -7.68
N ALA A 39 -9.29 -22.22 -8.02
CA ALA A 39 -9.20 -21.73 -9.39
C ALA A 39 -7.78 -21.89 -9.97
N TRP A 40 -6.75 -21.67 -9.16
CA TRP A 40 -5.35 -21.93 -9.54
C TRP A 40 -5.11 -23.42 -9.87
N ASP A 41 -5.54 -24.32 -9.00
CA ASP A 41 -5.40 -25.77 -9.21
C ASP A 41 -6.15 -26.23 -10.46
N LYS A 42 -7.34 -25.67 -10.70
CA LYS A 42 -8.11 -25.90 -11.93
C LYS A 42 -7.34 -25.41 -13.16
N ALA A 43 -6.73 -24.22 -13.09
CA ALA A 43 -5.97 -23.67 -14.20
C ALA A 43 -4.78 -24.59 -14.56
N LEU A 44 -3.99 -25.01 -13.57
CA LEU A 44 -2.89 -25.94 -13.79
C LEU A 44 -3.35 -27.26 -14.40
N SER A 45 -4.39 -27.86 -13.83
CA SER A 45 -4.94 -29.13 -14.32
C SER A 45 -5.48 -29.05 -15.74
N ALA A 46 -6.16 -27.95 -16.10
CA ALA A 46 -6.69 -27.74 -17.44
C ALA A 46 -5.55 -27.53 -18.46
N PHE A 47 -4.50 -26.80 -18.09
CA PHE A 47 -3.33 -26.59 -18.93
C PHE A 47 -2.62 -27.91 -19.27
N GLU A 48 -2.38 -28.76 -18.26
CA GLU A 48 -1.74 -30.07 -18.41
C GLU A 48 -2.54 -31.01 -19.33
N ARG A 49 -3.86 -30.86 -19.39
CA ARG A 49 -4.75 -31.63 -20.29
C ARG A 49 -4.90 -31.01 -21.68
N GLY A 50 -4.21 -29.91 -21.99
CA GLY A 50 -4.33 -29.19 -23.26
C GLY A 50 -5.64 -28.40 -23.41
N GLN A 51 -6.40 -28.22 -22.32
CA GLN A 51 -7.64 -27.45 -22.30
C GLN A 51 -7.32 -25.98 -22.05
N TYR A 52 -6.61 -25.34 -22.98
CA TYR A 52 -5.98 -24.06 -22.71
C TYR A 52 -6.94 -22.92 -22.39
N LEU A 53 -8.05 -22.76 -23.12
CA LEU A 53 -9.02 -21.70 -22.82
C LEU A 53 -9.65 -21.85 -21.42
N GLU A 54 -9.93 -23.08 -21.01
CA GLU A 54 -10.40 -23.38 -19.64
C GLU A 54 -9.33 -23.04 -18.60
N SER A 55 -8.06 -23.31 -18.92
CA SER A 55 -6.93 -22.89 -18.08
C SER A 55 -6.86 -21.37 -17.92
N ILE A 56 -7.02 -20.60 -19.00
CA ILE A 56 -6.97 -19.14 -18.92
C ILE A 56 -8.16 -18.60 -18.13
N GLU A 57 -9.36 -19.12 -18.35
CA GLU A 57 -10.56 -18.72 -17.61
C GLU A 57 -10.39 -18.95 -16.09
N ALA A 58 -9.91 -20.15 -15.71
CA ALA A 58 -9.63 -20.47 -14.31
C ALA A 58 -8.51 -19.59 -13.73
N PHE A 59 -7.50 -19.26 -14.53
CA PHE A 59 -6.43 -18.34 -14.12
C PHE A 59 -6.94 -16.90 -13.91
N MET A 60 -7.88 -16.40 -14.73
CA MET A 60 -8.53 -15.10 -14.50
C MET A 60 -9.34 -15.10 -13.18
N ALA A 61 -10.04 -16.20 -12.88
CA ALA A 61 -10.73 -16.38 -11.61
C ALA A 61 -9.78 -16.43 -10.39
N TYR A 62 -8.54 -16.93 -10.57
CA TYR A 62 -7.51 -16.85 -9.52
C TYR A 62 -7.05 -15.41 -9.26
N LEU A 63 -6.97 -14.57 -10.30
CA LEU A 63 -6.58 -13.16 -10.16
C LEU A 63 -7.69 -12.28 -9.61
N TYR A 64 -8.96 -12.67 -9.80
CA TYR A 64 -10.12 -11.91 -9.38
C TYR A 64 -10.17 -11.69 -7.86
N ASP A 65 -10.30 -10.43 -7.48
CA ASP A 65 -10.57 -9.94 -6.13
C ASP A 65 -11.95 -9.27 -6.14
N PRO A 66 -12.96 -9.86 -5.46
CA PRO A 66 -14.31 -9.30 -5.41
C PRO A 66 -14.39 -7.91 -4.79
N THR A 67 -13.44 -7.55 -3.91
CA THR A 67 -13.42 -6.24 -3.24
C THR A 67 -12.99 -5.15 -4.21
N GLU A 68 -12.00 -5.45 -5.05
CA GLU A 68 -11.47 -4.53 -6.05
C GLU A 68 -12.31 -4.54 -7.35
N ASP A 69 -13.03 -5.64 -7.62
CA ASP A 69 -13.67 -5.90 -8.91
C ASP A 69 -12.66 -5.68 -10.07
N ASN A 70 -11.47 -6.25 -9.91
CA ASN A 70 -10.27 -5.91 -10.68
C ASN A 70 -10.13 -6.65 -12.01
N VAL A 71 -10.78 -7.81 -12.19
CA VAL A 71 -10.63 -8.66 -13.39
C VAL A 71 -12.00 -8.96 -13.98
N LYS A 72 -12.11 -8.88 -15.31
CA LYS A 72 -13.29 -9.31 -16.08
C LYS A 72 -12.85 -10.17 -17.26
N TRP A 73 -13.67 -11.15 -17.62
CA TRP A 73 -13.43 -11.98 -18.80
C TRP A 73 -14.73 -12.44 -19.44
N GLN A 74 -14.66 -12.70 -20.74
CA GLN A 74 -15.80 -13.12 -21.55
C GLN A 74 -15.37 -14.14 -22.61
N PRO A 75 -15.95 -15.36 -22.62
CA PRO A 75 -15.81 -16.30 -23.72
C PRO A 75 -16.69 -15.88 -24.90
N GLU A 76 -16.13 -15.86 -26.12
CA GLU A 76 -16.86 -15.54 -27.34
C GLU A 76 -16.22 -16.24 -28.55
N GLU A 77 -17.01 -16.97 -29.35
CA GLU A 77 -16.60 -17.54 -30.65
C GLU A 77 -15.24 -18.30 -30.65
N GLY A 78 -14.97 -19.11 -29.62
CA GLY A 78 -13.71 -19.87 -29.52
C GLY A 78 -12.51 -19.02 -29.08
N LYS A 79 -12.77 -17.82 -28.56
CA LYS A 79 -11.81 -16.95 -27.89
C LYS A 79 -12.26 -16.66 -26.47
N LEU A 80 -11.30 -16.26 -25.64
CA LEU A 80 -11.55 -15.69 -24.32
C LEU A 80 -10.96 -14.29 -24.32
N TYR A 81 -11.79 -13.27 -24.13
CA TYR A 81 -11.34 -11.90 -23.90
C TYR A 81 -11.25 -11.63 -22.41
N PHE A 82 -10.28 -10.83 -21.99
CA PHE A 82 -10.14 -10.40 -20.61
C PHE A 82 -9.65 -8.96 -20.50
N GLU A 83 -10.01 -8.33 -19.40
CA GLU A 83 -9.42 -7.08 -18.95
C GLU A 83 -9.16 -7.13 -17.44
N PHE A 84 -8.11 -6.46 -17.00
CA PHE A 84 -7.87 -6.23 -15.58
C PHE A 84 -7.17 -4.90 -15.35
N TYR A 85 -7.17 -4.45 -14.10
CA TYR A 85 -6.68 -3.12 -13.73
C TYR A 85 -5.46 -3.20 -12.80
N GLN A 86 -4.54 -2.27 -12.96
CA GLN A 86 -3.39 -2.06 -12.09
C GLN A 86 -3.15 -0.56 -11.98
N GLY A 87 -3.53 0.02 -10.84
CA GLY A 87 -3.43 1.46 -10.58
C GLY A 87 -4.13 2.28 -11.66
N SER A 88 -3.36 3.09 -12.38
CA SER A 88 -3.82 3.95 -13.48
C SER A 88 -4.08 3.18 -14.78
N LYS A 89 -3.72 1.90 -14.85
CA LYS A 89 -3.72 1.13 -16.10
C LYS A 89 -4.78 0.07 -16.18
N ARG A 90 -5.22 -0.08 -17.42
CA ARG A 90 -6.03 -1.20 -17.88
C ARG A 90 -5.16 -2.07 -18.79
N VAL A 91 -5.15 -3.36 -18.48
CA VAL A 91 -4.61 -4.39 -19.36
C VAL A 91 -5.78 -5.07 -20.05
N THR A 92 -5.70 -5.20 -21.37
CA THR A 92 -6.69 -5.93 -22.18
C THR A 92 -5.99 -7.06 -22.90
N GLY A 93 -6.71 -8.15 -23.18
CA GLY A 93 -6.14 -9.27 -23.90
C GLY A 93 -7.16 -10.26 -24.40
N PHE A 94 -6.66 -11.21 -25.18
CA PHE A 94 -7.43 -12.36 -25.63
C PHE A 94 -6.57 -13.63 -25.66
N ALA A 95 -7.24 -14.78 -25.59
CA ALA A 95 -6.68 -16.09 -25.85
C ALA A 95 -7.53 -16.83 -26.86
N ASP A 96 -6.90 -17.56 -27.78
CA ASP A 96 -7.54 -18.46 -28.75
C ASP A 96 -6.79 -19.79 -28.81
N VAL A 97 -7.07 -20.61 -29.84
CA VAL A 97 -6.45 -21.93 -30.02
C VAL A 97 -4.97 -21.87 -30.45
N GLU A 98 -4.47 -20.70 -30.82
CA GLU A 98 -3.08 -20.51 -31.28
C GLU A 98 -2.24 -19.74 -30.26
N GLN A 99 -2.81 -18.69 -29.65
CA GLN A 99 -2.04 -17.75 -28.85
C GLN A 99 -2.83 -17.12 -27.70
N LEU A 100 -2.09 -16.52 -26.79
CA LEU A 100 -2.58 -15.50 -25.88
C LEU A 100 -1.81 -14.20 -26.13
N ARG A 101 -2.53 -13.08 -26.19
CA ARG A 101 -1.95 -11.74 -26.32
C ARG A 101 -2.60 -10.78 -25.32
N ALA A 102 -1.78 -10.00 -24.63
CA ALA A 102 -2.19 -8.94 -23.73
C ALA A 102 -1.47 -7.64 -24.07
N THR A 103 -2.12 -6.51 -23.80
CA THR A 103 -1.61 -5.17 -24.06
C THR A 103 -2.00 -4.21 -22.95
N ALA A 104 -1.09 -3.31 -22.59
CA ALA A 104 -1.33 -2.22 -21.66
C ALA A 104 -0.88 -0.89 -22.30
N ARG A 105 -1.83 -0.01 -22.62
CA ARG A 105 -1.55 1.31 -23.19
C ARG A 105 -1.07 2.25 -22.10
N ILE A 106 0.05 2.94 -22.34
CA ILE A 106 0.70 3.83 -21.38
C ILE A 106 0.30 5.27 -21.65
N ALA A 107 0.62 5.75 -22.85
CA ALA A 107 0.43 7.12 -23.30
C ALA A 107 0.36 7.17 -24.84
N ARG A 108 -0.32 8.17 -25.40
CA ARG A 108 -0.30 8.46 -26.83
C ARG A 108 0.94 9.28 -27.17
N LEU A 109 1.64 8.91 -28.23
CA LEU A 109 2.76 9.67 -28.77
C LEU A 109 2.21 10.79 -29.66
N ASP A 110 2.33 12.04 -29.22
CA ASP A 110 1.91 13.19 -30.01
C ASP A 110 3.02 13.65 -30.98
N ALA A 111 4.29 13.33 -30.67
CA ALA A 111 5.43 13.59 -31.54
C ALA A 111 6.60 12.62 -31.28
N ASN A 112 7.37 12.31 -32.32
CA ASN A 112 8.54 11.46 -32.20
C ASN A 112 9.67 12.14 -31.40
N ASN A 113 10.24 11.41 -30.43
CA ASN A 113 11.38 11.86 -29.64
C ASN A 113 12.44 10.74 -29.59
N ALA A 114 13.68 11.04 -30.01
CA ALA A 114 14.74 10.04 -30.11
C ALA A 114 15.19 9.51 -28.74
N ASP A 115 15.23 10.37 -27.72
CA ASP A 115 15.64 10.01 -26.35
C ASP A 115 14.60 9.09 -25.70
N LEU A 116 13.31 9.38 -25.91
CA LEU A 116 12.20 8.50 -25.51
C LEU A 116 12.34 7.12 -26.16
N LEU A 117 12.50 7.04 -27.49
CA LEU A 117 12.62 5.76 -28.20
C LEU A 117 13.86 4.97 -27.76
N HIS A 118 14.99 5.65 -27.50
CA HIS A 118 16.19 5.02 -26.96
C HIS A 118 15.96 4.46 -25.55
N ARG A 119 15.28 5.22 -24.68
CA ARG A 119 14.92 4.78 -23.32
C ARG A 119 14.01 3.55 -23.36
N LEU A 120 12.97 3.56 -24.19
CA LEU A 120 12.07 2.40 -24.35
C LEU A 120 12.82 1.16 -24.84
N THR A 121 13.74 1.34 -25.79
CA THR A 121 14.61 0.25 -26.27
C THR A 121 15.52 -0.28 -25.17
N THR A 122 16.06 0.59 -24.33
CA THR A 122 16.87 0.19 -23.16
C THR A 122 16.04 -0.60 -22.16
N MET A 123 14.83 -0.13 -21.84
CA MET A 123 13.91 -0.80 -20.93
C MET A 123 13.51 -2.19 -21.46
N ASN A 124 13.37 -2.36 -22.77
CA ASN A 124 13.12 -3.68 -23.37
C ASN A 124 14.19 -4.73 -23.03
N TYR A 125 15.45 -4.33 -22.80
CA TYR A 125 16.49 -5.28 -22.36
C TYR A 125 16.30 -5.76 -20.91
N GLU A 126 15.55 -5.02 -20.08
CA GLU A 126 15.25 -5.41 -18.69
C GLU A 126 13.99 -6.27 -18.57
N MET A 127 13.13 -6.27 -19.59
CA MET A 127 11.86 -6.99 -19.58
C MET A 127 12.10 -8.47 -19.89
N LYS A 128 11.46 -9.35 -19.13
CA LYS A 128 11.64 -10.81 -19.25
C LYS A 128 10.57 -11.47 -20.12
N TYR A 129 9.34 -10.95 -20.06
CA TYR A 129 8.19 -11.57 -20.72
C TYR A 129 7.53 -10.63 -21.73
N SER A 130 7.58 -9.33 -21.47
CA SER A 130 6.85 -8.32 -22.23
C SER A 130 7.79 -7.33 -22.92
N ARG A 131 7.25 -6.46 -23.77
CA ARG A 131 8.04 -5.43 -24.48
C ARG A 131 7.24 -4.16 -24.72
N PHE A 132 7.91 -3.02 -24.65
CA PHE A 132 7.42 -1.75 -25.17
C PHE A 132 7.33 -1.80 -26.70
N ALA A 133 6.22 -1.31 -27.22
CA ALA A 133 5.91 -1.16 -28.64
C ALA A 133 5.08 0.12 -28.84
N ILE A 134 4.87 0.49 -30.09
CA ILE A 134 3.91 1.52 -30.50
C ILE A 134 2.82 0.79 -31.27
N ASP A 135 1.56 0.99 -30.90
CA ASP A 135 0.42 0.38 -31.60
C ASP A 135 -0.04 1.20 -32.81
N GLU A 136 -1.11 0.75 -33.46
CA GLU A 136 -1.64 1.39 -34.68
C GLU A 136 -2.25 2.77 -34.43
N ASP A 137 -2.56 3.11 -33.18
CA ASP A 137 -3.13 4.41 -32.75
C ASP A 137 -2.04 5.34 -32.20
N ASP A 138 -0.77 5.09 -32.52
CA ASP A 138 0.42 5.79 -31.99
C ASP A 138 0.48 5.76 -30.46
N CYS A 139 -0.08 4.73 -29.80
CA CYS A 139 0.02 4.57 -28.36
C CYS A 139 1.25 3.75 -27.98
N LEU A 140 2.08 4.33 -27.12
CA LEU A 140 3.10 3.60 -26.39
C LEU A 140 2.41 2.52 -25.55
N THR A 141 2.76 1.27 -25.77
CA THR A 141 2.07 0.10 -25.24
C THR A 141 3.07 -0.95 -24.79
N ILE A 142 2.79 -1.64 -23.68
CA ILE A 142 3.50 -2.86 -23.31
C ILE A 142 2.71 -4.05 -23.87
N VAL A 143 3.39 -4.95 -24.57
CA VAL A 143 2.80 -6.13 -25.21
C VAL A 143 3.41 -7.40 -24.63
N PHE A 144 2.55 -8.37 -24.35
CA PHE A 144 2.90 -9.75 -24.05
C PHE A 144 2.15 -10.64 -25.02
N ASP A 145 2.86 -11.58 -25.63
CA ASP A 145 2.26 -12.61 -26.45
C ASP A 145 3.00 -13.93 -26.23
N SER A 146 2.26 -15.03 -26.37
CA SER A 146 2.77 -16.39 -26.22
C SER A 146 1.94 -17.33 -27.08
N PRO A 147 2.56 -18.33 -27.73
CA PRO A 147 1.84 -19.53 -28.17
C PRO A 147 1.02 -20.08 -27.00
N ILE A 148 -0.22 -20.51 -27.29
CA ILE A 148 -1.16 -20.90 -26.23
C ILE A 148 -0.67 -22.13 -25.44
N ASN A 149 0.04 -23.03 -26.12
CA ASN A 149 0.66 -24.21 -25.51
C ASN A 149 1.85 -23.90 -24.60
N ASP A 150 2.38 -22.67 -24.65
CA ASP A 150 3.43 -22.17 -23.75
C ASP A 150 2.87 -21.20 -22.70
N ALA A 151 1.56 -20.93 -22.69
CA ALA A 151 0.90 -19.99 -21.80
C ALA A 151 0.48 -20.63 -20.46
N SER A 152 1.42 -21.27 -19.77
CA SER A 152 1.13 -21.91 -18.47
C SER A 152 0.74 -20.87 -17.39
N PRO A 153 -0.11 -21.21 -16.41
CA PRO A 153 -0.51 -20.28 -15.34
C PRO A 153 0.66 -19.63 -14.61
N HIS A 154 1.76 -20.36 -14.38
CA HIS A 154 2.99 -19.80 -13.79
C HIS A 154 3.62 -18.72 -14.67
N LYS A 155 3.76 -18.96 -15.97
CA LYS A 155 4.29 -17.98 -16.92
C LYS A 155 3.38 -16.75 -16.98
N LEU A 156 2.06 -16.97 -17.05
CA LEU A 156 1.08 -15.90 -17.13
C LEU A 156 1.09 -15.01 -15.91
N TYR A 157 1.16 -15.58 -14.70
CA TYR A 157 1.26 -14.80 -13.47
C TYR A 157 2.46 -13.85 -13.53
N HIS A 158 3.65 -14.35 -13.89
CA HIS A 158 4.84 -13.50 -13.96
C HIS A 158 4.82 -12.50 -15.12
N ALA A 159 4.32 -12.90 -16.29
CA ALA A 159 4.27 -12.05 -17.48
C ALA A 159 3.27 -10.90 -17.34
N LEU A 160 2.05 -11.19 -16.88
CA LEU A 160 1.03 -10.18 -16.66
C LEU A 160 1.38 -9.28 -15.48
N LYS A 161 1.99 -9.81 -14.41
CA LYS A 161 2.51 -9.02 -13.31
C LYS A 161 3.60 -8.04 -13.75
N GLU A 162 4.58 -8.50 -14.53
CA GLU A 162 5.62 -7.63 -15.10
C GLU A 162 4.99 -6.51 -15.94
N MET A 163 4.13 -6.87 -16.90
CA MET A 163 3.46 -5.91 -17.78
C MET A 163 2.68 -4.86 -16.98
N ALA A 164 1.82 -5.29 -16.07
CA ALA A 164 0.91 -4.40 -15.36
C ALA A 164 1.65 -3.42 -14.46
N LEU A 165 2.60 -3.92 -13.65
CA LEU A 165 3.41 -3.07 -12.77
C LEU A 165 4.33 -2.14 -13.55
N ARG A 166 4.83 -2.57 -14.72
CA ARG A 166 5.66 -1.70 -15.57
C ARG A 166 4.81 -0.65 -16.28
N ALA A 167 3.60 -0.98 -16.72
CA ALA A 167 2.71 -0.02 -17.38
C ALA A 167 2.31 1.11 -16.41
N ASP A 168 1.92 0.73 -15.19
CA ASP A 168 1.47 1.62 -14.11
C ASP A 168 2.60 2.44 -13.48
N LYS A 169 3.84 1.94 -13.53
CA LYS A 169 4.99 2.73 -13.07
C LYS A 169 5.49 3.71 -14.13
N GLN A 170 5.38 3.35 -15.41
CA GLN A 170 6.07 4.07 -16.48
C GLN A 170 5.21 5.17 -17.10
N ASP A 171 3.89 5.10 -17.00
CA ASP A 171 3.07 6.23 -17.44
C ASP A 171 3.37 7.49 -16.66
N ASP A 172 3.42 7.42 -15.33
CA ASP A 172 3.67 8.58 -14.50
C ASP A 172 5.07 9.15 -14.77
N LEU A 173 6.08 8.27 -14.83
CA LEU A 173 7.46 8.67 -15.07
C LEU A 173 7.67 9.23 -16.48
N LEU A 174 7.08 8.62 -17.50
CA LEU A 174 7.26 9.06 -18.88
C LEU A 174 6.41 10.30 -19.19
N LEU A 175 5.18 10.39 -18.68
CA LEU A 175 4.32 11.57 -18.86
C LEU A 175 4.89 12.80 -18.16
N ASP A 176 5.55 12.64 -17.00
CA ASP A 176 6.19 13.78 -16.34
C ASP A 176 7.44 14.26 -17.11
N GLU A 177 8.29 13.34 -17.56
CA GLU A 177 9.56 13.68 -18.23
C GLU A 177 9.40 14.08 -19.70
N PHE A 178 8.46 13.47 -20.42
CA PHE A 178 8.23 13.67 -21.86
C PHE A 178 6.86 14.29 -22.14
N ARG A 179 6.35 15.13 -21.23
CA ARG A 179 5.03 15.78 -21.32
C ARG A 179 4.76 16.49 -22.64
N ASP A 180 5.79 17.06 -23.27
CA ASP A 180 5.68 17.74 -24.55
C ASP A 180 5.45 16.79 -25.75
N PHE A 181 5.65 15.50 -25.55
CA PHE A 181 5.59 14.45 -26.59
C PHE A 181 4.54 13.38 -26.31
N LEU A 182 3.98 13.35 -25.09
CA LEU A 182 3.08 12.30 -24.64
C LEU A 182 1.77 12.89 -24.07
N SER A 183 0.66 12.28 -24.46
CA SER A 183 -0.67 12.50 -23.86
C SER A 183 -1.14 11.29 -23.06
N PRO A 184 -1.82 11.48 -21.92
CA PRO A 184 -2.39 10.37 -21.16
C PRO A 184 -3.49 9.65 -21.97
N VAL A 185 -3.63 8.34 -21.75
CA VAL A 185 -4.67 7.49 -22.36
C VAL A 185 -5.32 6.61 -21.29
N GLU A 186 -6.56 6.20 -21.54
CA GLU A 186 -7.31 5.22 -20.74
C GLU A 186 -7.45 5.56 -19.23
N ILE A 187 -7.89 6.77 -18.91
CA ILE A 187 -8.12 7.22 -17.51
C ILE A 187 -9.56 6.99 -17.00
N THR A 188 -10.42 6.31 -17.76
CA THR A 188 -11.87 6.28 -17.49
C THR A 188 -12.29 5.36 -16.34
N HIS A 189 -11.45 4.42 -15.92
CA HIS A 189 -11.72 3.51 -14.78
C HIS A 189 -11.30 4.10 -13.44
N LEU A 190 -10.58 5.22 -13.43
CA LEU A 190 -10.14 5.87 -12.20
C LEU A 190 -11.32 6.55 -11.50
N ARG A 191 -11.45 6.32 -10.20
CA ARG A 191 -12.42 7.01 -9.37
C ARG A 191 -11.78 8.28 -8.82
N GLU A 192 -12.25 9.43 -9.29
CA GLU A 192 -11.87 10.71 -8.71
C GLU A 192 -12.32 10.80 -7.24
N LEU A 193 -11.40 11.22 -6.39
CA LEU A 193 -11.71 11.61 -5.01
C LEU A 193 -12.44 12.95 -5.01
N SER A 194 -13.34 13.14 -4.03
CA SER A 194 -14.03 14.42 -3.86
C SER A 194 -13.04 15.55 -3.54
N THR A 195 -13.37 16.78 -3.91
CA THR A 195 -12.53 17.96 -3.61
C THR A 195 -12.23 18.07 -2.12
N GLU A 196 -13.23 17.81 -1.27
CA GLU A 196 -13.09 17.83 0.18
C GLU A 196 -12.07 16.79 0.68
N GLU A 197 -12.09 15.57 0.14
CA GLU A 197 -11.11 14.53 0.49
C GLU A 197 -9.69 14.90 0.06
N LYS A 198 -9.55 15.47 -1.14
CA LYS A 198 -8.24 15.92 -1.65
C LYS A 198 -7.66 17.04 -0.80
N GLU A 199 -8.48 18.00 -0.40
CA GLU A 199 -8.08 19.08 0.52
C GLU A 199 -7.69 18.54 1.90
N LEU A 200 -8.44 17.58 2.45
CA LEU A 200 -8.12 16.92 3.72
C LEU A 200 -6.79 16.18 3.68
N LYS A 201 -6.53 15.42 2.59
CA LYS A 201 -5.26 14.71 2.37
C LYS A 201 -4.09 15.68 2.20
N LEU A 202 -4.26 16.76 1.43
CA LEU A 202 -3.23 17.79 1.26
C LEU A 202 -2.93 18.52 2.59
N GLY A 203 -3.97 18.84 3.36
CA GLY A 203 -3.82 19.42 4.70
C GLY A 203 -3.02 18.50 5.62
N PHE A 204 -3.37 17.22 5.66
CA PHE A 204 -2.63 16.23 6.45
C PHE A 204 -1.16 16.14 6.05
N LEU A 205 -0.86 16.10 4.74
CA LEU A 205 0.53 16.11 4.23
C LEU A 205 1.30 17.32 4.75
N ARG A 206 0.74 18.52 4.57
CA ARG A 206 1.37 19.79 4.97
C ARG A 206 1.61 19.85 6.47
N ASP A 207 0.57 19.56 7.25
CA ASP A 207 0.62 19.64 8.70
C ASP A 207 1.65 18.67 9.29
N ARG A 208 1.73 17.45 8.76
CA ARG A 208 2.66 16.43 9.27
C ARG A 208 4.11 16.72 8.88
N ILE A 209 4.37 17.16 7.65
CA ILE A 209 5.72 17.58 7.24
C ILE A 209 6.17 18.81 8.04
N GLN A 210 5.32 19.83 8.13
CA GLN A 210 5.63 21.05 8.87
C GLN A 210 5.86 20.77 10.36
N GLY A 211 5.05 19.89 10.97
CA GLY A 211 5.22 19.52 12.38
C GLY A 211 6.59 18.91 12.69
N VAL A 212 7.14 18.07 11.81
CA VAL A 212 8.51 17.53 11.98
C VAL A 212 9.56 18.61 11.77
N ILE A 213 9.40 19.48 10.77
CA ILE A 213 10.32 20.61 10.53
C ILE A 213 10.36 21.54 11.75
N ASP A 214 9.19 21.91 12.29
CA ASP A 214 9.07 22.78 13.45
C ASP A 214 9.69 22.14 14.69
N TYR A 215 9.48 20.84 14.90
CA TYR A 215 10.10 20.10 16.00
C TYR A 215 11.63 20.15 15.92
N LEU A 216 12.20 19.87 14.74
CA LEU A 216 13.65 19.94 14.52
C LEU A 216 14.19 21.36 14.72
N ALA A 217 13.41 22.39 14.39
CA ALA A 217 13.79 23.78 14.58
C ALA A 217 13.79 24.24 16.05
N THR A 218 13.16 23.50 16.97
CA THR A 218 13.15 23.86 18.41
C THR A 218 14.53 23.79 19.07
N GLY A 219 15.48 23.05 18.48
CA GLY A 219 16.81 22.82 19.06
C GLY A 219 16.83 21.88 20.27
N LYS A 220 15.70 21.23 20.61
CA LYS A 220 15.67 20.17 21.64
C LYS A 220 16.52 18.95 21.25
N LEU A 221 16.66 18.73 19.96
CA LEU A 221 17.42 17.64 19.35
C LEU A 221 18.62 18.25 18.62
N ASN A 222 19.83 17.74 18.85
CA ASN A 222 20.99 18.06 18.02
C ASN A 222 21.12 16.99 16.91
N PRO A 223 20.88 17.32 15.63
CA PRO A 223 20.92 16.35 14.53
C PRO A 223 22.29 15.67 14.34
N GLU A 224 23.38 16.34 14.71
CA GLU A 224 24.74 15.80 14.58
C GLU A 224 25.05 14.79 15.71
N ASP A 225 24.61 15.07 16.93
CA ASP A 225 24.85 14.18 18.07
C ASP A 225 23.87 13.00 18.11
N GLN A 226 22.66 13.19 17.58
CA GLN A 226 21.56 12.22 17.65
C GLN A 226 20.91 11.96 16.28
N PRO A 227 21.68 11.55 15.26
CA PRO A 227 21.17 11.36 13.91
C PRO A 227 20.11 10.24 13.82
N GLY A 228 20.16 9.24 14.71
CA GLY A 228 19.14 8.18 14.76
C GLY A 228 17.74 8.70 15.16
N ALA A 229 17.67 9.69 16.06
CA ALA A 229 16.40 10.30 16.46
C ALA A 229 15.73 11.02 15.30
N VAL A 230 16.52 11.78 14.53
CA VAL A 230 16.06 12.46 13.32
C VAL A 230 15.59 11.43 12.29
N ALA A 231 16.32 10.32 12.11
CA ALA A 231 15.93 9.27 11.19
C ALA A 231 14.56 8.66 11.53
N TYR A 232 14.30 8.35 12.81
CA TYR A 232 12.99 7.82 13.23
C TYR A 232 11.84 8.79 12.91
N LEU A 233 12.03 10.10 13.19
CA LEU A 233 11.02 11.12 12.87
C LEU A 233 10.72 11.19 11.37
N LEU A 234 11.77 11.20 10.54
CA LEU A 234 11.62 11.32 9.09
C LEU A 234 11.05 10.04 8.47
N LEU A 235 11.47 8.87 8.92
CA LEU A 235 10.98 7.59 8.38
C LEU A 235 9.55 7.27 8.84
N ASP A 236 9.17 7.56 10.09
CA ASP A 236 7.76 7.51 10.53
C ASP A 236 6.89 8.37 9.60
N LEU A 237 7.33 9.61 9.35
CA LEU A 237 6.61 10.53 8.48
C LEU A 237 6.48 9.98 7.05
N VAL A 238 7.57 9.51 6.44
CA VAL A 238 7.55 8.97 5.06
C VAL A 238 6.55 7.82 4.94
N TYR A 239 6.61 6.82 5.82
CA TYR A 239 5.73 5.66 5.71
C TYR A 239 4.29 5.95 6.07
N LYS A 240 4.06 6.88 6.99
CA LYS A 240 2.71 7.33 7.35
C LYS A 240 2.05 8.09 6.20
N LEU A 241 2.79 8.95 5.51
CA LEU A 241 2.29 9.65 4.33
C LEU A 241 1.95 8.65 3.21
N ASP A 242 2.84 7.68 2.93
CA ASP A 242 2.59 6.62 1.95
C ASP A 242 1.29 5.85 2.28
N TYR A 243 1.18 5.37 3.51
CA TYR A 243 0.07 4.52 3.92
C TYR A 243 -1.29 5.24 3.97
N LEU A 244 -1.33 6.47 4.51
CA LEU A 244 -2.59 7.18 4.76
C LEU A 244 -3.05 8.02 3.57
N LEU A 245 -2.11 8.57 2.79
CA LEU A 245 -2.45 9.40 1.66
C LEU A 245 -2.67 8.58 0.40
N ILE A 246 -1.94 7.47 0.24
CA ILE A 246 -1.93 6.65 -0.97
C ILE A 246 -1.82 7.55 -2.22
N PRO A 247 -0.77 8.39 -2.28
CA PRO A 247 -0.58 9.18 -3.47
C PRO A 247 -0.17 8.25 -4.61
N GLU A 248 -0.45 8.67 -5.85
CA GLU A 248 0.09 8.07 -7.06
C GLU A 248 1.15 8.99 -7.69
N GLY A 249 1.76 8.57 -8.81
CA GLY A 249 2.71 9.39 -9.55
C GLY A 249 3.90 9.91 -8.76
N TYR A 250 4.15 11.23 -8.85
CA TYR A 250 5.37 11.82 -8.32
C TYR A 250 5.48 11.65 -6.80
N SER A 251 4.41 11.91 -6.03
CA SER A 251 4.51 11.83 -4.57
C SER A 251 4.74 10.40 -4.11
N MET A 252 4.13 9.41 -4.76
CA MET A 252 4.43 7.99 -4.52
C MET A 252 5.92 7.70 -4.74
N GLU A 253 6.43 8.01 -5.94
CA GLU A 253 7.83 7.73 -6.30
C GLU A 253 8.82 8.51 -5.41
N ALA A 254 8.48 9.72 -4.97
CA ALA A 254 9.28 10.48 -4.02
C ALA A 254 9.38 9.78 -2.65
N LEU A 255 8.27 9.27 -2.12
CA LEU A 255 8.24 8.48 -0.87
C LEU A 255 9.04 7.18 -1.01
N GLU A 256 8.91 6.48 -2.14
CA GLU A 256 9.71 5.29 -2.39
C GLU A 256 11.20 5.58 -2.56
N ARG A 257 11.53 6.67 -3.27
CA ARG A 257 12.91 7.13 -3.46
C ARG A 257 13.54 7.47 -2.11
N MET A 258 12.82 8.14 -1.22
CA MET A 258 13.26 8.42 0.14
C MET A 258 13.62 7.13 0.90
N HIS A 259 12.75 6.11 0.85
CA HIS A 259 13.07 4.79 1.40
C HIS A 259 14.36 4.20 0.77
N ARG A 260 14.42 4.11 -0.56
CA ARG A 260 15.57 3.54 -1.27
C ARG A 260 16.88 4.26 -0.93
N MET A 261 16.85 5.59 -0.92
CA MET A 261 18.01 6.43 -0.61
C MET A 261 18.52 6.21 0.83
N TYR A 262 17.62 6.07 1.80
CA TYR A 262 18.02 5.85 3.18
C TYR A 262 18.66 4.46 3.37
N PHE A 263 18.09 3.42 2.76
CA PHE A 263 18.57 2.03 2.90
C PHE A 263 19.60 1.61 1.83
N ALA A 264 19.98 2.50 0.92
CA ALA A 264 21.02 2.23 -0.07
C ALA A 264 22.33 1.82 0.61
N ARG A 265 22.94 0.74 0.09
CA ARG A 265 24.21 0.18 0.54
C ARG A 265 25.43 0.86 -0.10
N GLU A 266 25.26 2.04 -0.70
CA GLU A 266 26.38 2.83 -1.22
C GLU A 266 27.36 3.17 -0.08
N ASP A 267 28.66 3.16 -0.39
CA ASP A 267 29.77 3.29 0.58
C ASP A 267 29.51 4.41 1.63
N GLU A 268 29.43 4.00 2.90
CA GLU A 268 29.55 4.80 4.14
C GLU A 268 28.90 6.21 4.18
N GLN A 269 27.77 6.44 3.51
CA GLN A 269 27.06 7.72 3.73
C GLN A 269 26.56 7.79 5.19
N PRO A 270 26.98 8.79 5.98
CA PRO A 270 26.60 8.89 7.37
C PRO A 270 25.09 9.17 7.49
N VAL A 271 24.48 8.73 8.59
CA VAL A 271 23.04 8.92 8.84
C VAL A 271 22.64 10.40 8.80
N THR A 272 23.52 11.31 9.25
CA THR A 272 23.33 12.77 9.13
C THR A 272 23.10 13.22 7.69
N TYR A 273 23.93 12.74 6.76
CA TYR A 273 23.78 13.03 5.33
C TYR A 273 22.46 12.49 4.76
N LYS A 274 22.10 11.26 5.14
CA LYS A 274 20.82 10.64 4.73
C LYS A 274 19.63 11.45 5.24
N ASN A 275 19.66 11.90 6.48
CA ASN A 275 18.61 12.73 7.08
C ASN A 275 18.45 14.07 6.37
N VAL A 276 19.55 14.75 6.03
CA VAL A 276 19.51 16.01 5.27
C VAL A 276 18.83 15.79 3.90
N ARG A 277 19.14 14.69 3.22
CA ARG A 277 18.49 14.36 1.94
C ARG A 277 17.00 14.07 2.10
N LEU A 278 16.61 13.27 3.09
CA LEU A 278 15.20 12.99 3.39
C LEU A 278 14.43 14.27 3.68
N LEU A 279 14.97 15.14 4.52
CA LEU A 279 14.35 16.41 4.86
C LEU A 279 14.18 17.32 3.62
N SER A 280 15.18 17.36 2.75
CA SER A 280 15.11 18.12 1.50
C SER A 280 14.00 17.62 0.57
N GLU A 281 13.83 16.29 0.45
CA GLU A 281 12.75 15.68 -0.35
C GLU A 281 11.36 15.99 0.23
N LEU A 282 11.20 15.90 1.56
CA LEU A 282 9.95 16.28 2.24
C LEU A 282 9.63 17.77 2.07
N GLN A 283 10.63 18.65 2.18
CA GLN A 283 10.48 20.08 1.90
C GLN A 283 10.16 20.37 0.44
N HIS A 284 10.63 19.52 -0.48
CA HIS A 284 10.25 19.62 -1.88
C HIS A 284 8.77 19.25 -2.06
N LEU A 285 8.31 18.14 -1.48
CA LEU A 285 6.89 17.75 -1.48
C LEU A 285 5.99 18.86 -0.91
N LEU A 286 6.40 19.50 0.18
CA LEU A 286 5.65 20.60 0.81
C LEU A 286 5.47 21.82 -0.12
N ARG A 287 6.44 22.08 -1.00
CA ARG A 287 6.46 23.23 -1.92
C ARG A 287 5.75 22.97 -3.25
N ARG A 288 5.35 21.73 -3.52
CA ARG A 288 4.63 21.40 -4.76
C ARG A 288 3.30 22.15 -4.83
N ALA A 289 2.86 22.41 -6.05
CA ALA A 289 1.57 23.04 -6.31
C ALA A 289 0.44 22.15 -5.75
N PRO A 290 -0.55 22.71 -5.02
CA PRO A 290 -1.72 21.97 -4.55
C PRO A 290 -2.38 21.13 -5.64
N GLU A 291 -2.46 21.69 -6.84
CA GLU A 291 -3.13 21.11 -7.99
C GLU A 291 -2.42 19.83 -8.46
N SER A 292 -1.09 19.83 -8.47
CA SER A 292 -0.31 18.65 -8.83
C SER A 292 -0.49 17.50 -7.84
N PHE A 293 -0.54 17.78 -6.54
CA PHE A 293 -0.85 16.74 -5.55
C PHE A 293 -2.30 16.25 -5.68
N SER A 294 -3.24 17.14 -5.98
CA SER A 294 -4.65 16.81 -6.19
C SER A 294 -4.87 15.89 -7.41
N GLU A 295 -4.09 16.07 -8.47
CA GLU A 295 -4.11 15.20 -9.66
C GLU A 295 -3.62 13.77 -9.36
N GLU A 296 -2.71 13.62 -8.39
CA GLU A 296 -2.17 12.33 -7.92
C GLU A 296 -3.09 11.58 -6.96
N LEU A 297 -4.21 12.21 -6.56
CA LEU A 297 -5.18 11.61 -5.66
C LEU A 297 -6.36 11.06 -6.47
N TYR A 298 -6.31 9.77 -6.76
CA TYR A 298 -7.41 9.00 -7.32
C TYR A 298 -7.41 7.58 -6.74
N ALA A 299 -8.57 6.91 -6.79
CA ALA A 299 -8.66 5.51 -6.42
C ALA A 299 -8.61 4.64 -7.70
N GLY A 300 -7.51 3.91 -7.86
CA GLY A 300 -7.33 2.87 -8.85
C GLY A 300 -7.70 1.49 -8.31
N LYS A 301 -7.83 0.52 -9.22
CA LYS A 301 -8.00 -0.90 -8.89
C LYS A 301 -6.67 -1.61 -9.08
N SER A 302 -6.38 -2.60 -8.24
CA SER A 302 -5.11 -3.35 -8.33
C SER A 302 -5.32 -4.85 -8.52
N THR A 303 -4.40 -5.48 -9.27
CA THR A 303 -4.41 -6.94 -9.49
C THR A 303 -3.18 -7.62 -8.89
N PHE A 304 -2.04 -6.93 -8.87
CA PHE A 304 -0.79 -7.49 -8.36
C PHE A 304 -0.22 -6.64 -7.24
N GLY A 305 0.12 -7.27 -6.12
CA GLY A 305 0.83 -6.64 -5.02
C GLY A 305 2.31 -6.43 -5.35
N ILE A 306 2.85 -5.32 -4.83
CA ILE A 306 4.27 -4.94 -4.95
C ILE A 306 5.08 -5.31 -3.70
N THR A 307 4.41 -5.54 -2.57
CA THR A 307 5.06 -5.88 -1.29
C THR A 307 5.35 -7.38 -1.18
N LEU A 308 6.37 -7.72 -0.41
CA LEU A 308 6.77 -9.11 -0.22
C LEU A 308 5.91 -9.77 0.87
N PRO A 309 5.37 -10.99 0.64
CA PRO A 309 4.71 -11.75 1.69
C PRO A 309 5.62 -11.91 2.92
N ALA A 310 5.07 -11.64 4.11
CA ALA A 310 5.73 -11.86 5.37
C ALA A 310 4.82 -12.63 6.34
N ASN A 311 5.42 -13.46 7.18
CA ASN A 311 4.71 -14.08 8.30
C ASN A 311 4.79 -13.18 9.54
N HIS A 312 4.05 -13.56 10.59
CA HIS A 312 4.03 -12.84 11.85
C HIS A 312 5.43 -12.69 12.46
N ASP A 313 6.27 -13.74 12.41
CA ASP A 313 7.61 -13.73 12.98
C ASP A 313 8.48 -12.57 12.48
N ARG A 314 8.31 -12.17 11.21
CA ARG A 314 9.05 -11.05 10.64
C ARG A 314 8.62 -9.71 11.24
N LEU A 315 7.34 -9.54 11.53
CA LEU A 315 6.84 -8.37 12.26
C LEU A 315 7.29 -8.40 13.72
N SER A 316 7.19 -9.55 14.40
CA SER A 316 7.65 -9.70 15.78
C SER A 316 9.13 -9.40 15.93
N ALA A 317 9.97 -9.87 15.00
CA ALA A 317 11.40 -9.56 14.98
C ALA A 317 11.69 -8.07 14.75
N LEU A 318 10.91 -7.39 13.89
CA LEU A 318 11.02 -5.94 13.72
C LEU A 318 10.68 -5.20 15.02
N ILE A 319 9.59 -5.60 15.68
CA ILE A 319 9.17 -5.02 16.97
C ILE A 319 10.25 -5.24 18.04
N ASP A 320 10.76 -6.46 18.18
CA ASP A 320 11.79 -6.81 19.18
C ASP A 320 13.09 -6.01 18.98
N ASN A 321 13.47 -5.74 17.73
CA ASN A 321 14.70 -5.02 17.41
C ASN A 321 14.59 -3.50 17.59
N GLU A 322 13.43 -2.91 17.26
CA GLU A 322 13.29 -1.45 17.15
C GLU A 322 12.62 -0.84 18.37
N LEU A 323 11.63 -1.51 18.98
CA LEU A 323 10.83 -0.94 20.05
C LEU A 323 11.64 -0.54 21.30
N PRO A 324 12.65 -1.32 21.76
CA PRO A 324 13.46 -0.92 22.92
C PRO A 324 14.21 0.40 22.75
N ASN A 325 14.48 0.84 21.52
CA ASN A 325 15.18 2.10 21.27
C ASN A 325 14.41 3.33 21.80
N MET A 326 13.10 3.19 22.04
CA MET A 326 12.27 4.28 22.55
C MET A 326 12.53 4.60 24.02
N ASP A 327 13.04 3.65 24.81
CA ASP A 327 13.33 3.83 26.24
C ASP A 327 14.26 5.02 26.48
N TRP A 328 15.36 5.08 25.73
CA TRP A 328 16.34 6.13 25.89
C TRP A 328 15.76 7.52 25.60
N TYR A 329 14.95 7.66 24.54
CA TYR A 329 14.35 8.94 24.19
C TYR A 329 13.29 9.38 25.20
N GLN A 330 12.51 8.44 25.74
CA GLN A 330 11.53 8.73 26.77
C GLN A 330 12.19 9.22 28.06
N ASP A 331 13.24 8.52 28.51
CA ASP A 331 13.97 8.85 29.75
C ASP A 331 14.75 10.17 29.66
N ASN A 332 15.16 10.57 28.45
CA ASN A 332 15.89 11.82 28.22
C ASN A 332 14.99 13.01 27.81
N GLY A 333 13.67 12.89 27.99
CA GLY A 333 12.74 14.00 27.75
C GLY A 333 12.53 14.34 26.28
N LEU A 334 12.65 13.34 25.40
CA LEU A 334 12.38 13.41 23.95
C LEU A 334 11.15 12.56 23.57
N PRO A 335 9.96 12.86 24.11
CA PRO A 335 8.77 12.02 23.92
C PRO A 335 8.29 11.99 22.46
N GLU A 336 8.52 13.03 21.66
CA GLU A 336 8.14 13.04 20.25
C GLU A 336 8.96 12.02 19.44
N VAL A 337 10.25 11.86 19.75
CA VAL A 337 11.11 10.83 19.14
C VAL A 337 10.69 9.45 19.63
N ALA A 338 10.44 9.29 20.93
CA ALA A 338 9.96 8.03 21.49
C ALA A 338 8.64 7.57 20.83
N GLN A 339 7.74 8.50 20.51
CA GLN A 339 6.49 8.23 19.78
C GLN A 339 6.69 7.90 18.30
N ALA A 340 7.74 8.42 17.67
CA ALA A 340 8.04 8.14 16.27
C ALA A 340 8.49 6.68 16.05
N ILE A 341 9.08 6.02 17.05
CA ILE A 341 9.58 4.64 16.92
C ILE A 341 8.46 3.63 16.68
N PRO A 342 7.37 3.59 17.49
CA PRO A 342 6.23 2.74 17.18
C PRO A 342 5.62 3.05 15.80
N GLY A 343 5.52 4.34 15.43
CA GLY A 343 5.04 4.75 14.11
C GLY A 343 5.93 4.27 12.96
N TYR A 344 7.25 4.36 13.11
CA TYR A 344 8.22 3.80 12.19
C TYR A 344 8.07 2.28 12.03
N ILE A 345 7.92 1.54 13.12
CA ILE A 345 7.73 0.07 13.06
C ILE A 345 6.47 -0.28 12.25
N VAL A 346 5.35 0.38 12.58
CA VAL A 346 4.07 0.20 11.88
C VAL A 346 4.20 0.54 10.40
N GLY A 347 4.70 1.73 10.09
CA GLY A 347 4.86 2.21 8.72
C GLY A 347 5.83 1.35 7.92
N TYR A 348 6.98 1.00 8.48
CA TYR A 348 7.97 0.17 7.81
C TYR A 348 7.40 -1.21 7.47
N ALA A 349 6.67 -1.83 8.41
CA ALA A 349 6.05 -3.12 8.16
C ALA A 349 5.03 -3.06 7.02
N LEU A 350 4.14 -2.07 7.05
CA LEU A 350 3.09 -1.88 6.03
C LEU A 350 3.64 -1.46 4.66
N PHE A 351 4.78 -0.76 4.65
CA PHE A 351 5.45 -0.33 3.41
C PHE A 351 6.18 -1.48 2.72
N ASN A 352 6.89 -2.32 3.48
CA ASN A 352 7.78 -3.34 2.90
C ASN A 352 7.10 -4.71 2.72
N TYR A 353 6.08 -5.00 3.52
CA TYR A 353 5.56 -6.36 3.65
C TYR A 353 4.05 -6.45 3.46
N ALA A 354 3.64 -7.54 2.82
CA ALA A 354 2.29 -8.06 2.96
C ALA A 354 2.24 -8.92 4.23
N VAL A 355 2.00 -8.27 5.37
CA VAL A 355 1.81 -8.94 6.67
C VAL A 355 0.44 -9.64 6.73
N PRO A 356 0.25 -10.66 7.60
CA PRO A 356 -1.03 -11.33 7.77
C PRO A 356 -2.20 -10.36 7.99
N PRO A 357 -3.42 -10.65 7.50
CA PRO A 357 -4.58 -9.77 7.67
C PRO A 357 -4.85 -9.29 9.11
N PRO A 358 -4.73 -10.12 10.17
CA PRO A 358 -4.88 -9.63 11.54
C PRO A 358 -3.83 -8.58 11.93
N ASP A 359 -2.58 -8.76 11.50
CA ASP A 359 -1.50 -7.80 11.75
C ASP A 359 -1.79 -6.49 11.01
N LYS A 360 -2.16 -6.56 9.72
CA LYS A 360 -2.51 -5.37 8.92
C LYS A 360 -3.60 -4.53 9.61
N ASP A 361 -4.68 -5.18 10.04
CA ASP A 361 -5.82 -4.49 10.68
C ASP A 361 -5.44 -3.85 12.02
N LEU A 362 -4.60 -4.50 12.83
CA LEU A 362 -4.11 -3.96 14.09
C LEU A 362 -3.13 -2.80 13.88
N LEU A 363 -2.25 -2.91 12.88
CA LEU A 363 -1.34 -1.83 12.49
C LEU A 363 -2.09 -0.61 11.94
N GLN A 364 -3.16 -0.83 11.17
CA GLN A 364 -4.06 0.25 10.76
C GLN A 364 -4.80 0.85 11.97
N LEU A 365 -5.26 0.03 12.92
CA LEU A 365 -5.88 0.52 14.15
C LEU A 365 -4.91 1.41 14.94
N TYR A 366 -3.61 1.08 14.99
CA TYR A 366 -2.60 1.97 15.58
C TYR A 366 -2.61 3.36 14.92
N TYR A 367 -2.62 3.45 13.59
CA TYR A 367 -2.75 4.75 12.90
C TYR A 367 -4.08 5.45 13.18
N ARG A 368 -5.19 4.70 13.30
CA ARG A 368 -6.49 5.28 13.68
C ARG A 368 -6.48 5.90 15.08
N VAL A 369 -5.73 5.33 16.02
CA VAL A 369 -5.55 5.93 17.35
C VAL A 369 -4.60 7.13 17.26
N ARG A 370 -3.46 6.96 16.59
CA ARG A 370 -2.40 7.98 16.54
C ARG A 370 -2.83 9.24 15.79
N GLU A 371 -3.58 9.07 14.72
CA GLU A 371 -4.04 10.11 13.81
C GLU A 371 -5.57 10.29 13.91
N ASP A 372 -6.14 10.10 15.12
CA ASP A 372 -7.59 10.11 15.37
C ASP A 372 -8.33 11.31 14.75
N GLU A 373 -7.76 12.52 14.84
CA GLU A 373 -8.37 13.70 14.25
C GLU A 373 -8.51 13.59 12.73
N TYR A 374 -7.50 13.04 12.05
CA TYR A 374 -7.52 12.86 10.60
C TYR A 374 -8.61 11.86 10.20
N PHE A 375 -8.68 10.70 10.86
CA PHE A 375 -9.72 9.71 10.61
C PHE A 375 -11.13 10.27 10.92
N ARG A 376 -11.30 11.07 11.98
CA ARG A 376 -12.58 11.73 12.26
C ARG A 376 -12.97 12.73 11.17
N LYS A 377 -12.02 13.49 10.62
CA LYS A 377 -12.28 14.40 9.48
C LYS A 377 -12.65 13.66 8.20
N LEU A 378 -12.10 12.46 7.99
CA LEU A 378 -12.50 11.57 6.91
C LEU A 378 -13.92 10.98 7.10
N GLY A 379 -14.53 11.14 8.27
CA GLY A 379 -15.90 10.66 8.55
C GLY A 379 -15.99 9.40 9.40
N TYR A 380 -14.87 8.89 9.93
CA TYR A 380 -14.90 7.80 10.90
C TYR A 380 -15.56 8.26 12.20
N LYS A 381 -16.57 7.51 12.64
CA LYS A 381 -17.40 7.86 13.81
C LYS A 381 -16.72 7.56 15.15
N GLN A 382 -15.84 6.56 15.17
CA GLN A 382 -15.18 6.13 16.39
C GLN A 382 -14.11 7.14 16.79
N GLN A 383 -14.20 7.63 18.01
CA GLN A 383 -13.18 8.45 18.64
C GLN A 383 -12.25 7.58 19.49
N PHE A 384 -10.95 7.71 19.27
CA PHE A 384 -9.89 6.96 19.92
C PHE A 384 -8.97 7.79 20.80
N LEU A 385 -9.06 9.13 20.73
CA LEU A 385 -8.43 10.02 21.70
C LEU A 385 -9.49 10.79 22.48
N ASP A 386 -9.31 10.92 23.79
CA ASP A 386 -10.16 11.76 24.62
C ASP A 386 -9.84 13.26 24.42
N ARG A 387 -10.51 14.12 25.20
CA ARG A 387 -10.34 15.58 25.10
C ARG A 387 -8.95 16.07 25.52
N ASP A 388 -8.23 15.28 26.31
CA ASP A 388 -6.89 15.60 26.80
C ASP A 388 -5.80 14.98 25.89
N GLY A 389 -6.20 14.34 24.78
CA GLY A 389 -5.31 13.66 23.84
C GLY A 389 -4.83 12.29 24.33
N ARG A 390 -5.47 11.71 25.35
CA ARG A 390 -5.12 10.37 25.83
C ARG A 390 -5.89 9.26 25.09
N PRO A 391 -5.28 8.07 24.91
CA PRO A 391 -5.92 6.91 24.31
C PRO A 391 -7.24 6.49 25.01
N ALA A 392 -8.33 6.43 24.25
CA ALA A 392 -9.67 6.11 24.75
C ALA A 392 -9.81 4.60 25.05
N ARG A 393 -9.48 4.21 26.29
CA ARG A 393 -9.43 2.81 26.77
C ARG A 393 -10.59 1.92 26.32
N ARG A 394 -11.84 2.37 26.51
CA ARG A 394 -13.03 1.55 26.19
C ARG A 394 -13.16 1.32 24.69
N ALA A 395 -12.97 2.37 23.89
CA ALA A 395 -13.09 2.31 22.43
C ALA A 395 -12.02 1.40 21.81
N ILE A 396 -10.76 1.57 22.23
CA ILE A 396 -9.63 0.80 21.69
C ILE A 396 -9.76 -0.69 22.05
N ARG A 397 -10.13 -1.03 23.28
CA ARG A 397 -10.33 -2.44 23.68
C ARG A 397 -11.46 -3.11 22.91
N ALA A 398 -12.56 -2.41 22.68
CA ALA A 398 -13.64 -2.91 21.84
C ALA A 398 -13.12 -3.17 20.42
N ALA A 399 -12.39 -2.19 19.85
CA ALA A 399 -11.83 -2.32 18.51
C ALA A 399 -10.88 -3.52 18.33
N VAL A 400 -9.97 -3.73 19.28
CA VAL A 400 -9.05 -4.88 19.23
C VAL A 400 -9.81 -6.21 19.31
N ASN A 401 -10.81 -6.32 20.18
CA ASN A 401 -11.59 -7.56 20.32
C ASN A 401 -12.44 -7.85 19.10
N ASP A 402 -13.09 -6.83 18.54
CA ASP A 402 -13.94 -6.97 17.36
C ASP A 402 -13.10 -7.35 16.11
N LEU A 403 -11.88 -6.81 15.99
CA LEU A 403 -10.91 -7.28 14.97
C LEU A 403 -10.49 -8.73 15.18
N ALA A 404 -10.24 -9.14 16.43
CA ALA A 404 -9.88 -10.53 16.72
C ALA A 404 -11.00 -11.51 16.36
N GLU A 405 -12.25 -11.15 16.66
CA GLU A 405 -13.43 -11.97 16.35
C GLU A 405 -13.62 -12.13 14.83
N ARG A 406 -13.43 -11.05 14.05
CA ARG A 406 -13.53 -11.11 12.58
C ARG A 406 -12.58 -12.12 11.95
N HIS A 407 -11.38 -12.22 12.49
CA HIS A 407 -10.34 -13.10 11.98
C HIS A 407 -10.39 -14.51 12.59
N HIS A 408 -11.35 -14.79 13.49
CA HIS A 408 -11.39 -16.03 14.27
C HIS A 408 -11.42 -17.29 13.40
N ASP A 409 -12.21 -17.30 12.32
CA ASP A 409 -12.34 -18.46 11.43
C ASP A 409 -11.01 -18.83 10.76
N SER A 410 -10.22 -17.83 10.37
CA SER A 410 -8.92 -18.04 9.71
C SER A 410 -7.75 -18.17 10.69
N TYR A 411 -7.89 -17.60 11.89
CA TYR A 411 -6.85 -17.49 12.92
C TYR A 411 -7.45 -17.81 14.31
N PRO A 412 -7.82 -19.07 14.61
CA PRO A 412 -8.55 -19.43 15.83
C PRO A 412 -7.74 -19.24 17.13
N ARG A 413 -6.42 -19.08 17.02
CA ARG A 413 -5.50 -18.82 18.13
C ARG A 413 -5.21 -17.34 18.38
N LEU A 414 -5.76 -16.45 17.55
CA LEU A 414 -5.66 -15.01 17.72
C LEU A 414 -6.33 -14.57 19.03
N ARG A 415 -5.51 -14.20 20.03
CA ARG A 415 -5.99 -13.78 21.35
C ARG A 415 -5.18 -12.57 21.85
N PRO A 416 -5.49 -11.35 21.38
CA PRO A 416 -4.77 -10.16 21.82
C PRO A 416 -4.92 -9.91 23.33
N ALA A 417 -3.80 -9.69 24.02
CA ALA A 417 -3.77 -9.44 25.47
C ALA A 417 -4.15 -8.00 25.84
N VAL A 418 -5.41 -7.59 25.57
CA VAL A 418 -5.91 -6.20 25.78
C VAL A 418 -5.78 -5.65 27.20
N SER A 419 -5.53 -6.51 28.19
CA SER A 419 -5.22 -6.14 29.57
C SER A 419 -3.85 -5.47 29.72
N GLN A 420 -2.89 -5.76 28.84
CA GLN A 420 -1.53 -5.22 28.86
C GLN A 420 -1.43 -3.77 28.32
N LEU A 421 -2.45 -3.30 27.62
CA LEU A 421 -2.47 -1.96 27.03
C LEU A 421 -2.41 -0.86 28.10
N ASN A 422 -1.48 0.08 27.93
CA ASN A 422 -1.34 1.31 28.70
C ASN A 422 -2.05 2.47 27.96
N PHE A 423 -2.80 3.29 28.69
CA PHE A 423 -3.60 4.40 28.15
C PHE A 423 -3.24 5.77 28.77
N ASP A 424 -2.12 5.87 29.49
CA ASP A 424 -1.72 7.08 30.22
C ASP A 424 -1.35 8.22 29.26
N ASN A 425 -0.66 7.88 28.17
CA ASN A 425 -0.32 8.77 27.05
C ASN A 425 -0.04 7.95 25.78
N LEU A 426 0.14 8.62 24.65
CA LEU A 426 0.36 7.98 23.35
C LEU A 426 1.68 7.21 23.24
N THR A 427 2.74 7.63 23.95
CA THR A 427 4.03 6.94 23.96
C THR A 427 3.89 5.57 24.61
N ASP A 428 3.33 5.52 25.82
CA ASP A 428 3.16 4.27 26.57
C ASP A 428 2.12 3.35 25.91
N PHE A 429 1.11 3.94 25.26
CA PHE A 429 0.19 3.19 24.42
C PHE A 429 0.91 2.55 23.22
N GLY A 430 1.71 3.30 22.46
CA GLY A 430 2.43 2.75 21.31
C GLY A 430 3.33 1.57 21.69
N ARG A 431 4.03 1.66 22.82
CA ARG A 431 4.82 0.56 23.37
C ARG A 431 3.98 -0.67 23.69
N SER A 432 2.97 -0.50 24.53
CA SER A 432 2.14 -1.61 25.01
C SER A 432 1.30 -2.23 23.89
N PHE A 433 0.88 -1.43 22.91
CA PHE A 433 0.16 -1.90 21.73
C PHE A 433 1.03 -2.78 20.84
N LEU A 434 2.25 -2.35 20.49
CA LEU A 434 3.15 -3.17 19.69
C LEU A 434 3.65 -4.40 20.44
N SER A 435 3.84 -4.32 21.76
CA SER A 435 4.14 -5.50 22.58
C SER A 435 3.02 -6.54 22.51
N MET A 436 1.76 -6.10 22.59
CA MET A 436 0.59 -6.97 22.42
C MET A 436 0.54 -7.58 21.01
N VAL A 437 0.81 -6.80 19.95
CA VAL A 437 0.86 -7.32 18.57
C VAL A 437 1.97 -8.35 18.41
N ARG A 438 3.15 -8.09 18.97
CA ARG A 438 4.30 -9.00 18.91
C ARG A 438 4.04 -10.38 19.53
N GLU A 439 3.14 -10.46 20.52
CA GLU A 439 2.81 -11.69 21.26
C GLU A 439 1.68 -12.53 20.62
N LEU A 440 1.14 -12.14 19.46
CA LEU A 440 0.03 -12.85 18.83
C LEU A 440 0.43 -14.23 18.31
N ASP A 441 -0.47 -15.21 18.44
CA ASP A 441 -0.36 -16.50 17.77
C ASP A 441 -1.25 -16.51 16.53
N LEU A 442 -0.65 -16.29 15.36
CA LEU A 442 -1.31 -16.35 14.06
C LEU A 442 -1.15 -17.70 13.35
N SER A 443 -0.65 -18.73 14.04
CA SER A 443 -0.45 -20.02 13.40
C SER A 443 -1.77 -20.75 13.18
N LYS A 444 -1.95 -21.24 11.95
CA LYS A 444 -3.12 -22.03 11.56
C LYS A 444 -3.08 -23.41 12.25
N PRO A 445 -4.23 -24.00 12.60
CA PRO A 445 -4.29 -25.31 13.25
C PRO A 445 -3.74 -26.45 12.38
#